data_AF-A0A7S2IHJ2-F1
#
_entry.id   AF-A0A7S2IHJ2-F1
#
_cell.length_a   1.000
_cell.length_b   1.000
_cell.length_c   1.000
_cell.angle_alpha   90.00
_cell.angle_beta   90.00
_cell.angle_gamma   90.00
#
_symmetry.space_group_name_H-M   'P 1'
#
loop_
_entity.id
_entity.type
_entity.pdbx_description
1 polymer ?
#
loop_
_entity_poly.entity_id
_entity_poly.type
_entity_poly.pdbx_seq_one_letter_code
_entity_poly.pdbx_strand_id
1 'polypeptide(L)'
;ANITFRNVLMHHSSKGIYIKFNAKAARGGIIRNVTYHNITIDKPSSWPIWIGPQQAGIKEDGQPYNPCSGDPCSLCWPTLPSASCPGIAATIDGLTLRDIIVRKPQTSPGVIIGNASLGIRNLVFDNVVFIDPPDDGAFGTDYFHCEGVESGLARGGSWPVPPCFSNET
;
A
#
# COMPACT_ATOMS: atom_id res chain seq x y z
N ALA A 1 7.53 12.52 -10.07
CA ALA A 1 8.79 12.57 -9.30
C ALA A 1 8.85 13.88 -8.51
N ASN A 2 9.52 13.90 -7.35
CA ASN A 2 9.67 15.10 -6.51
C ASN A 2 8.33 15.74 -6.12
N ILE A 3 7.52 14.97 -5.39
CA ILE A 3 6.17 15.38 -4.97
C ILE A 3 6.08 15.26 -3.46
N THR A 4 5.50 16.27 -2.82
CA THR A 4 5.21 16.23 -1.39
C THR A 4 3.73 16.45 -1.14
N PHE A 5 3.11 15.53 -0.41
CA PHE A 5 1.79 15.69 0.19
C PHE A 5 1.99 15.96 1.67
N ARG A 6 1.41 17.02 2.21
CA ARG A 6 1.60 17.36 3.63
C ARG A 6 0.42 18.04 4.28
N ASN A 7 0.32 17.88 5.60
CA ASN A 7 -0.71 18.51 6.44
C ASN A 7 -2.12 18.13 5.99
N VAL A 8 -2.38 16.83 5.89
CA VAL A 8 -3.66 16.29 5.38
C VAL A 8 -4.40 15.55 6.48
N LEU A 9 -5.70 15.80 6.59
CA LEU A 9 -6.63 14.99 7.37
C LEU A 9 -7.55 14.22 6.40
N MET A 10 -7.56 12.90 6.51
CA MET A 10 -8.47 12.01 5.78
C MET A 10 -9.41 11.35 6.78
N HIS A 11 -10.69 11.70 6.75
CA HIS A 11 -11.69 11.21 7.72
C HIS A 11 -12.68 10.26 7.03
N HIS A 12 -12.79 9.03 7.54
CA HIS A 12 -13.61 7.94 6.98
C HIS A 12 -13.38 7.71 5.47
N SER A 13 -12.14 7.84 5.01
CA SER A 13 -11.76 7.54 3.63
C SER A 13 -11.83 6.03 3.37
N SER A 14 -12.07 5.62 2.11
CA SER A 14 -11.94 4.19 1.77
C SER A 14 -10.50 3.71 1.91
N LYS A 15 -9.57 4.42 1.28
CA LYS A 15 -8.11 4.21 1.41
C LYS A 15 -7.46 5.52 1.83
N GLY A 16 -6.30 5.45 2.48
CA GLY A 16 -5.51 6.62 2.84
C GLY A 16 -4.45 6.93 1.80
N ILE A 17 -3.20 6.58 2.10
CA ILE A 17 -2.09 6.73 1.16
C ILE A 17 -2.19 5.63 0.11
N TYR A 18 -2.53 6.02 -1.12
CA TYR A 18 -2.74 5.08 -2.24
C TYR A 18 -1.83 5.41 -3.42
N ILE A 19 -0.78 4.60 -3.58
CA ILE A 19 0.15 4.68 -4.70
C ILE A 19 -0.12 3.46 -5.59
N LYS A 20 -0.59 3.73 -6.80
CA LYS A 20 -0.97 2.68 -7.75
C LYS A 20 -0.34 2.88 -9.12
N PHE A 21 -0.05 1.76 -9.79
CA PHE A 21 0.16 1.76 -11.23
C PHE A 21 -0.85 0.87 -11.95
N ASN A 22 -1.13 1.24 -13.19
CA ASN A 22 -1.94 0.44 -14.08
C ASN A 22 -1.02 -0.56 -14.81
N ALA A 23 -1.34 -1.85 -14.74
CA ALA A 23 -0.48 -2.91 -15.25
C ALA A 23 -0.57 -3.16 -16.74
N LYS A 24 -1.48 -2.50 -17.45
CA LYS A 24 -1.61 -2.68 -18.90
C LYS A 24 -0.46 -2.05 -19.71
N ALA A 25 0.43 -1.30 -19.07
CA ALA A 25 1.56 -0.69 -19.74
C ALA A 25 2.77 -1.65 -19.74
N ALA A 26 3.14 -2.16 -20.93
CA ALA A 26 4.38 -2.92 -21.16
C ALA A 26 5.67 -2.15 -20.77
N ARG A 27 5.54 -0.84 -20.49
CA ARG A 27 6.56 0.01 -19.89
C ARG A 27 6.02 0.54 -18.58
N GLY A 28 6.61 0.10 -17.47
CA GLY A 28 6.30 0.59 -16.14
C GLY A 28 6.46 2.10 -16.00
N GLY A 29 5.72 2.67 -15.05
CA GLY A 29 5.98 4.02 -14.56
C GLY A 29 7.12 4.03 -13.53
N ILE A 30 7.73 5.19 -13.35
CA ILE A 30 8.71 5.44 -12.28
C ILE A 30 8.11 6.47 -11.33
N ILE A 31 7.95 6.09 -10.06
CA ILE A 31 7.68 7.02 -8.96
C ILE A 31 8.99 7.21 -8.20
N ARG A 32 9.44 8.46 -8.07
CA ARG A 32 10.64 8.75 -7.31
C ARG A 32 10.54 10.01 -6.47
N ASN A 33 11.24 10.02 -5.34
CA ASN A 33 11.35 11.16 -4.42
C ASN A 33 9.96 11.71 -4.08
N VAL A 34 9.13 10.86 -3.48
CA VAL A 34 7.79 11.26 -3.02
C VAL A 34 7.77 11.24 -1.51
N THR A 35 7.19 12.28 -0.91
CA THR A 35 7.06 12.38 0.54
C THR A 35 5.62 12.61 0.93
N TYR A 36 5.12 11.79 1.84
CA TYR A 36 3.90 12.05 2.60
C TYR A 36 4.32 12.48 3.99
N HIS A 37 3.91 13.67 4.45
CA HIS A 37 4.35 14.23 5.72
C HIS A 37 3.21 14.82 6.54
N ASN A 38 3.14 14.49 7.83
CA ASN A 38 2.15 15.06 8.75
C ASN A 38 0.72 14.81 8.25
N ILE A 39 0.34 13.55 8.17
CA ILE A 39 -0.97 13.11 7.67
C ILE A 39 -1.67 12.30 8.73
N THR A 40 -2.94 12.65 9.00
CA THR A 40 -3.82 11.86 9.85
C THR A 40 -4.87 11.16 9.00
N ILE A 41 -5.02 9.85 9.18
CA ILE A 41 -6.01 9.00 8.53
C ILE A 41 -6.92 8.44 9.62
N ASP A 42 -8.15 8.92 9.70
CA ASP A 42 -9.10 8.56 10.74
C ASP A 42 -10.15 7.58 10.19
N LYS A 43 -10.22 6.39 10.80
CA LYS A 43 -11.21 5.33 10.51
C LYS A 43 -11.33 4.96 9.02
N PRO A 44 -10.23 4.65 8.32
CA PRO A 44 -10.31 4.17 6.95
C PRO A 44 -11.05 2.82 6.87
N SER A 45 -11.89 2.63 5.84
CA SER A 45 -12.73 1.43 5.70
C SER A 45 -12.10 0.27 4.92
N SER A 46 -10.99 0.52 4.23
CA SER A 46 -10.17 -0.48 3.53
C SER A 46 -8.69 -0.17 3.83
N TRP A 47 -7.78 -0.44 2.90
CA TRP A 47 -6.32 -0.30 3.07
C TRP A 47 -5.90 1.14 3.40
N PRO A 48 -5.45 1.41 4.64
CA PRO A 48 -4.97 2.75 5.02
C PRO A 48 -3.73 3.16 4.23
N ILE A 49 -2.79 2.23 4.04
CA ILE A 49 -1.62 2.39 3.18
C ILE A 49 -1.65 1.30 2.12
N TRP A 50 -1.62 1.69 0.85
CA TRP A 50 -1.47 0.78 -0.27
C TRP A 50 -0.44 1.31 -1.27
N ILE A 51 0.56 0.49 -1.55
CA ILE A 51 1.64 0.78 -2.48
C ILE A 51 1.76 -0.43 -3.41
N GLY A 52 1.34 -0.31 -4.68
CA GLY A 52 1.49 -1.43 -5.61
C GLY A 52 0.55 -1.39 -6.82
N PRO A 53 0.05 -2.54 -7.30
CA PRO A 53 -0.85 -2.59 -8.44
C PRO A 53 -2.16 -1.83 -8.16
N GLN A 54 -2.79 -1.33 -9.21
CA GLN A 54 -4.16 -0.84 -9.11
C GLN A 54 -5.09 -1.99 -8.68
N GLN A 55 -5.76 -1.83 -7.54
CA GLN A 55 -6.85 -2.72 -7.14
C GLN A 55 -8.14 -2.29 -7.86
N ALA A 56 -8.65 -3.11 -8.78
CA ALA A 56 -9.84 -2.81 -9.59
C ALA A 56 -10.53 -4.08 -10.10
N GLY A 57 -11.85 -4.00 -10.28
CA GLY A 57 -12.59 -4.97 -11.08
C GLY A 57 -12.51 -4.63 -12.56
N ILE A 58 -12.73 -5.63 -13.41
CA ILE A 58 -12.65 -5.49 -14.87
C ILE A 58 -14.03 -5.79 -15.47
N LYS A 59 -14.40 -4.99 -16.48
CA LYS A 59 -15.50 -5.30 -17.40
C LYS A 59 -14.90 -5.41 -18.79
N GLU A 60 -14.78 -6.63 -19.29
CA GLU A 60 -14.38 -6.88 -20.67
C GLU A 60 -15.59 -6.71 -21.60
N ASP A 61 -15.33 -6.37 -22.87
CA ASP A 61 -16.39 -6.16 -23.84
C ASP A 61 -17.25 -7.42 -24.01
N GLY A 62 -18.56 -7.28 -23.82
CA GLY A 62 -19.51 -8.39 -23.89
C GLY A 62 -19.56 -9.29 -22.64
N GLN A 63 -18.78 -9.00 -21.59
CA GLN A 63 -18.77 -9.76 -20.33
C GLN A 63 -19.43 -8.98 -19.17
N PRO A 64 -19.99 -9.69 -18.17
CA PRO A 64 -20.42 -9.04 -16.93
C PRO A 64 -19.21 -8.45 -16.19
N TYR A 65 -19.46 -7.42 -15.39
CA TYR A 65 -18.43 -6.86 -14.51
C TYR A 65 -17.94 -7.92 -13.52
N ASN A 66 -16.64 -8.15 -13.47
CA ASN A 66 -16.01 -9.07 -12.54
C ASN A 66 -15.13 -8.30 -11.54
N PRO A 67 -15.59 -8.08 -10.29
CA PRO A 67 -14.80 -7.43 -9.26
C PRO A 67 -13.59 -8.27 -8.82
N CYS A 68 -13.66 -9.58 -9.04
CA CYS A 68 -12.64 -10.51 -8.63
C CYS A 68 -11.56 -10.76 -9.69
N SER A 69 -11.61 -10.07 -10.83
CA SER A 69 -10.60 -10.17 -11.89
C SER A 69 -9.21 -9.76 -11.40
N GLY A 70 -8.18 -10.55 -11.74
CA GLY A 70 -6.79 -10.36 -11.32
C GLY A 70 -5.96 -9.44 -12.21
N ASP A 71 -6.57 -8.59 -13.04
CA ASP A 71 -5.86 -7.71 -13.97
C ASP A 71 -5.99 -6.22 -13.58
N PRO A 72 -5.02 -5.61 -12.87
CA PRO A 72 -3.85 -6.26 -12.26
C PRO A 72 -4.04 -6.80 -10.86
N CYS A 73 -5.03 -6.32 -10.12
CA CYS A 73 -5.22 -6.77 -8.76
C CYS A 73 -6.70 -6.74 -8.42
N SER A 74 -7.18 -7.91 -8.02
CA SER A 74 -8.57 -8.17 -7.70
C SER A 74 -9.04 -7.35 -6.49
N LEU A 75 -10.27 -6.82 -6.57
CA LEU A 75 -10.92 -6.24 -5.39
C LEU A 75 -11.26 -7.31 -4.34
N CYS A 76 -11.31 -8.58 -4.75
CA CYS A 76 -11.60 -9.71 -3.87
C CYS A 76 -10.34 -10.29 -3.20
N TRP A 77 -9.15 -9.85 -3.61
CA TRP A 77 -7.90 -10.19 -2.95
C TRP A 77 -7.70 -9.32 -1.70
N PRO A 78 -7.21 -9.88 -0.59
CA PRO A 78 -6.79 -11.27 -0.36
C PRO A 78 -7.92 -12.17 0.20
N THR A 79 -9.15 -11.66 0.33
CA THR A 79 -10.25 -12.34 1.02
C THR A 79 -10.67 -13.66 0.36
N LEU A 80 -10.63 -13.74 -0.98
CA LEU A 80 -10.96 -14.96 -1.71
C LEU A 80 -9.68 -15.69 -2.15
N PRO A 81 -9.52 -17.00 -1.85
CA PRO A 81 -8.33 -17.77 -2.23
C PRO A 81 -8.05 -17.82 -3.74
N SER A 82 -9.10 -17.70 -4.57
CA SER A 82 -8.99 -17.71 -6.03
C SER A 82 -8.68 -16.33 -6.62
N ALA A 83 -8.73 -15.27 -5.83
CA ALA A 83 -8.40 -13.92 -6.27
C ALA A 83 -6.88 -13.73 -6.28
N SER A 84 -6.38 -12.96 -7.26
CA SER A 84 -4.95 -12.69 -7.41
C SER A 84 -4.65 -11.19 -7.40
N CYS A 85 -3.43 -10.87 -6.99
CA CYS A 85 -2.88 -9.52 -6.98
C CYS A 85 -1.39 -9.55 -7.34
N PRO A 86 -1.03 -9.87 -8.60
CA PRO A 86 0.36 -9.91 -9.02
C PRO A 86 1.08 -8.56 -8.88
N GLY A 87 2.37 -8.64 -8.56
CA GLY A 87 3.28 -7.51 -8.64
C GLY A 87 3.41 -6.96 -10.05
N ILE A 88 3.59 -5.64 -10.15
CA ILE A 88 3.59 -4.89 -11.41
C ILE A 88 4.98 -4.40 -11.78
N ALA A 89 5.28 -4.43 -13.07
CA ALA A 89 6.51 -3.87 -13.63
C ALA A 89 6.49 -2.34 -13.47
N ALA A 90 6.92 -1.82 -12.32
CA ALA A 90 7.07 -0.41 -12.02
C ALA A 90 8.18 -0.21 -10.98
N THR A 91 8.79 0.96 -10.97
CA THR A 91 9.83 1.30 -10.00
C THR A 91 9.32 2.36 -9.03
N ILE A 92 9.51 2.10 -7.74
CA ILE A 92 9.36 3.10 -6.68
C ILE A 92 10.73 3.28 -6.03
N ASP A 93 11.25 4.50 -6.06
CA ASP A 93 12.57 4.82 -5.53
C ASP A 93 12.56 6.12 -4.72
N GLY A 94 12.79 6.04 -3.42
CA GLY A 94 12.80 7.21 -2.54
C GLY A 94 11.38 7.65 -2.21
N LEU A 95 10.63 6.77 -1.56
CA LEU A 95 9.31 7.07 -1.01
C LEU A 95 9.42 7.17 0.50
N THR A 96 9.01 8.30 1.08
CA THR A 96 9.02 8.51 2.52
C THR A 96 7.63 8.83 3.04
N LEU A 97 7.21 8.07 4.03
CA LEU A 97 6.04 8.34 4.84
C LEU A 97 6.55 8.82 6.20
N ARG A 98 6.31 10.08 6.54
CA ARG A 98 6.79 10.70 7.78
C ARG A 98 5.64 11.28 8.60
N ASP A 99 5.66 11.06 9.91
CA ASP A 99 4.66 11.61 10.84
C ASP A 99 3.25 11.30 10.36
N ILE A 100 2.98 10.01 10.13
CA ILE A 100 1.69 9.53 9.67
C ILE A 100 0.98 8.90 10.86
N ILE A 101 -0.23 9.34 11.16
CA ILE A 101 -1.06 8.74 12.21
C ILE A 101 -2.29 8.13 11.55
N VAL A 102 -2.49 6.83 11.74
CA VAL A 102 -3.69 6.12 11.34
C VAL A 102 -4.45 5.69 12.58
N ARG A 103 -5.73 6.05 12.71
CA ARG A 103 -6.54 5.70 13.88
C ARG A 103 -7.69 4.78 13.52
N LYS A 104 -7.84 3.71 14.30
CA LYS A 104 -8.97 2.77 14.24
C LYS A 104 -9.27 2.32 12.81
N PRO A 105 -8.27 1.86 12.03
CA PRO A 105 -8.54 1.33 10.71
C PRO A 105 -9.46 0.11 10.82
N GLN A 106 -10.37 -0.06 9.85
CA GLN A 106 -11.30 -1.19 9.87
C GLN A 106 -10.72 -2.48 9.27
N THR A 107 -9.54 -2.39 8.65
CA THR A 107 -8.85 -3.51 8.00
C THR A 107 -7.35 -3.46 8.33
N SER A 108 -6.59 -4.46 7.87
CA SER A 108 -5.14 -4.50 8.09
C SER A 108 -4.42 -3.21 7.67
N PRO A 109 -3.42 -2.75 8.43
CA PRO A 109 -2.66 -1.52 8.21
C PRO A 109 -2.20 -1.21 6.78
N GLY A 110 -1.83 -2.21 5.99
CA GLY A 110 -1.59 -1.94 4.58
C GLY A 110 -1.03 -3.07 3.73
N VAL A 111 -0.71 -2.69 2.51
CA VAL A 111 -0.22 -3.58 1.46
C VAL A 111 0.91 -2.89 0.70
N ILE A 112 2.02 -3.60 0.51
CA ILE A 112 3.17 -3.14 -0.26
C ILE A 112 3.53 -4.26 -1.25
N ILE A 113 3.23 -4.07 -2.53
CA ILE A 113 3.46 -5.06 -3.57
C ILE A 113 4.25 -4.42 -4.71
N GLY A 114 5.51 -4.83 -4.84
CA GLY A 114 6.40 -4.54 -5.96
C GLY A 114 6.56 -5.73 -6.90
N ASN A 115 7.45 -5.60 -7.88
CA ASN A 115 7.92 -6.71 -8.71
C ASN A 115 9.41 -6.92 -8.45
N ALA A 116 9.85 -8.18 -8.31
CA ALA A 116 11.22 -8.54 -7.98
C ALA A 116 12.30 -8.01 -8.95
N SER A 117 11.95 -7.66 -10.20
CA SER A 117 12.90 -7.19 -11.22
C SER A 117 13.07 -5.67 -11.29
N LEU A 118 12.04 -4.88 -10.94
CA LEU A 118 12.06 -3.40 -11.05
C LEU A 118 11.91 -2.69 -9.70
N GLY A 119 11.49 -3.42 -8.66
CA GLY A 119 11.67 -3.16 -7.23
C GLY A 119 10.96 -1.94 -6.63
N ILE A 120 10.64 -2.06 -5.35
CA ILE A 120 10.43 -0.92 -4.45
C ILE A 120 11.69 -0.78 -3.61
N ARG A 121 12.35 0.37 -3.66
CA ARG A 121 13.56 0.63 -2.88
C ARG A 121 13.56 2.01 -2.25
N ASN A 122 14.37 2.16 -1.22
CA ASN A 122 14.47 3.38 -0.43
C ASN A 122 13.09 3.82 0.08
N LEU A 123 12.28 2.84 0.52
CA LEU A 123 10.99 3.09 1.16
C LEU A 123 11.22 3.28 2.65
N VAL A 124 10.80 4.43 3.18
CA VAL A 124 11.03 4.79 4.58
C VAL A 124 9.71 5.08 5.28
N PHE A 125 9.46 4.39 6.39
CA PHE A 125 8.45 4.74 7.38
C PHE A 125 9.18 5.41 8.56
N ASP A 126 8.87 6.68 8.77
CA ASP A 126 9.52 7.55 9.77
C ASP A 126 8.43 8.10 10.69
N ASN A 127 8.25 7.50 11.87
CA ASN A 127 7.13 7.81 12.76
C ASN A 127 5.74 7.59 12.09
N VAL A 128 5.54 6.41 11.49
CA VAL A 128 4.25 5.96 10.93
C VAL A 128 3.53 5.09 11.97
N VAL A 129 2.51 5.64 12.62
CA VAL A 129 1.85 5.03 13.78
C VAL A 129 0.40 4.69 13.48
N PHE A 130 0.05 3.42 13.67
CA PHE A 130 -1.32 2.94 13.71
C PHE A 130 -1.78 2.87 15.16
N ILE A 131 -2.98 3.36 15.44
CA ILE A 131 -3.59 3.32 16.77
C ILE A 131 -4.84 2.44 16.65
N ASP A 132 -4.89 1.40 17.47
CA ASP A 132 -5.94 0.37 17.47
C ASP A 132 -6.16 -0.32 16.10
N PRO A 133 -5.12 -0.81 15.39
CA PRO A 133 -5.33 -1.64 14.21
C PRO A 133 -5.90 -3.02 14.61
N PRO A 134 -6.77 -3.64 13.77
CA PRO A 134 -7.25 -5.00 14.01
C PRO A 134 -6.10 -5.99 13.88
N ASP A 135 -5.97 -6.90 14.85
CA ASP A 135 -5.00 -8.00 14.89
C ASP A 135 -5.52 -9.28 14.21
N ASP A 136 -6.81 -9.30 13.87
CA ASP A 136 -7.52 -10.35 13.14
C ASP A 136 -7.80 -9.98 11.67
N GLY A 137 -7.15 -8.93 11.16
CA GLY A 137 -7.28 -8.49 9.78
C GLY A 137 -6.76 -9.51 8.75
N ALA A 138 -6.81 -9.15 7.47
CA ALA A 138 -6.39 -9.99 6.34
C ALA A 138 -4.97 -10.57 6.46
N PHE A 139 -4.09 -9.92 7.22
CA PHE A 139 -2.70 -10.34 7.44
C PHE A 139 -2.40 -10.66 8.91
N GLY A 140 -3.44 -10.85 9.74
CA GLY A 140 -3.30 -11.15 11.16
C GLY A 140 -2.32 -10.22 11.88
N THR A 141 -1.45 -10.81 12.70
CA THR A 141 -0.43 -10.11 13.48
C THR A 141 0.72 -9.53 12.67
N ASP A 142 0.83 -9.86 11.38
CA ASP A 142 1.84 -9.24 10.51
C ASP A 142 1.41 -7.82 10.09
N TYR A 143 0.11 -7.50 10.17
CA TYR A 143 -0.52 -6.22 9.86
C TYR A 143 -0.36 -5.71 8.41
N PHE A 144 0.72 -6.06 7.74
CA PHE A 144 1.05 -5.69 6.38
C PHE A 144 1.29 -6.93 5.54
N HIS A 145 0.75 -6.93 4.32
CA HIS A 145 1.30 -7.78 3.27
C HIS A 145 2.43 -7.05 2.59
N CYS A 146 3.56 -7.75 2.41
CA CYS A 146 4.71 -7.18 1.73
C CYS A 146 5.40 -8.16 0.79
N GLU A 147 5.56 -7.74 -0.47
CA GLU A 147 6.25 -8.48 -1.53
C GLU A 147 7.00 -7.52 -2.46
N GLY A 148 8.16 -7.92 -2.98
CA GLY A 148 8.87 -7.16 -4.02
C GLY A 148 9.49 -5.84 -3.55
N VAL A 149 9.78 -5.72 -2.25
CA VAL A 149 10.53 -4.60 -1.65
C VAL A 149 12.00 -5.00 -1.54
N GLU A 150 12.86 -4.27 -2.25
CA GLU A 150 14.33 -4.42 -2.24
C GLU A 150 14.93 -3.78 -0.99
N SER A 151 14.46 -2.58 -0.61
CA SER A 151 14.89 -1.91 0.62
C SER A 151 13.77 -1.08 1.24
N GLY A 152 13.41 -1.46 2.47
CA GLY A 152 12.45 -0.77 3.33
C GLY A 152 13.05 -0.54 4.71
N LEU A 153 12.79 0.62 5.30
CA LEU A 153 13.26 1.00 6.64
C LEU A 153 12.11 1.57 7.46
N ALA A 154 11.88 1.00 8.64
CA ALA A 154 11.04 1.60 9.68
C ALA A 154 11.93 2.19 10.77
N ARG A 155 11.66 3.43 11.16
CA ARG A 155 12.40 4.12 12.24
C ARG A 155 11.51 5.08 13.03
N GLY A 156 12.06 5.62 14.11
CA GLY A 156 11.30 6.47 15.04
C GLY A 156 10.17 5.68 15.70
N GLY A 157 9.03 6.30 15.99
CA GLY A 157 7.90 5.60 16.63
C GLY A 157 7.08 4.68 15.72
N SER A 158 7.60 4.25 14.56
CA SER A 158 6.79 3.55 13.55
C SER A 158 6.25 2.22 14.06
N TRP A 159 4.93 2.01 13.97
CA TRP A 159 4.29 0.78 14.41
C TRP A 159 2.91 0.60 13.73
N PRO A 160 2.55 -0.61 13.27
CA PRO A 160 3.40 -1.80 13.16
C PRO A 160 4.43 -1.67 12.03
N VAL A 161 5.51 -2.46 12.12
CA VAL A 161 6.59 -2.47 11.13
C VAL A 161 6.26 -3.49 10.04
N PRO A 162 6.22 -3.11 8.73
CA PRO A 162 6.02 -4.08 7.66
C PRO A 162 7.09 -5.18 7.69
N PRO A 163 6.75 -6.46 7.44
CA PRO A 163 7.68 -7.59 7.63
C PRO A 163 8.90 -7.57 6.69
N CYS A 164 8.83 -6.80 5.60
CA CYS A 164 9.90 -6.62 4.63
C CYS A 164 10.83 -5.43 4.94
N PHE A 165 10.66 -4.76 6.09
CA PHE A 165 11.48 -3.60 6.45
C PHE A 165 12.56 -3.99 7.46
N SER A 166 13.72 -3.35 7.35
CA SER A 166 14.65 -3.26 8.48
C SER A 166 14.02 -2.43 9.59
N ASN A 167 14.17 -2.88 10.83
CA ASN A 167 13.58 -2.22 11.99
C ASN A 167 14.63 -1.46 12.80
N GLU A 168 14.48 -0.13 12.86
CA GLU A 168 15.28 0.81 13.66
C GLU A 168 14.37 1.71 14.54
N THR A 169 13.19 1.21 14.93
CA THR A 169 12.24 1.92 15.79
C THR A 169 12.63 1.89 17.27
#